data_AF-A0A519QY23-F1
#
_entry.id   AF-A0A519QY23-F1
#
_cell.length_a   1.000
_cell.length_b   1.000
_cell.length_c   1.000
_cell.angle_alpha   90.00
_cell.angle_beta   90.00
_cell.angle_gamma   90.00
#
_symmetry.space_group_name_H-M   'P 1'
#
loop_
_entity.id
_entity.type
_entity.pdbx_description
1 polymer ?
#
loop_
_entity_poly.entity_id
_entity_poly.type
_entity_poly.pdbx_seq_one_letter_code
_entity_poly.pdbx_strand_id
1 'polypeptide(L)'
;MVKQFIANSNERNKIIKEYSEGKIHVLTSMKCLDEGIDVPRSEYAIFCASTGNPRQFIQRRGRILRKHQDKNYAVIHDLVVIPKNTNDMTTFQMERSLVQKELERVVNFSNLADNKTYTYEVFKEILDEYNLNLNDFEN
;
A
#
# COMPACT_ATOMS: atom_id res chain seq x y z
N MET A 1 -17.71 14.05 -1.10
CA MET A 1 -18.46 13.20 -0.14
C MET A 1 -17.68 11.90 0.11
N VAL A 2 -17.66 11.39 1.34
CA VAL A 2 -16.99 10.13 1.74
C VAL A 2 -18.04 9.02 1.89
N LYS A 3 -17.77 7.81 1.39
CA LYS A 3 -18.67 6.64 1.56
C LYS A 3 -17.88 5.41 2.00
N GLN A 4 -18.48 4.67 2.95
CA GLN A 4 -17.96 3.40 3.40
C GLN A 4 -18.40 2.27 2.46
N PHE A 5 -17.48 1.35 2.17
CA PHE A 5 -17.69 0.23 1.27
C PHE A 5 -17.30 -1.11 1.94
N ILE A 6 -18.32 -1.87 2.35
CA ILE A 6 -18.21 -3.15 3.08
C ILE A 6 -18.83 -4.27 2.23
N ALA A 7 -18.35 -5.51 2.39
CA ALA A 7 -18.69 -6.66 1.55
C ALA A 7 -20.20 -6.94 1.46
N ASN A 8 -20.95 -6.65 2.54
CA ASN A 8 -22.38 -6.91 2.67
C ASN A 8 -23.27 -5.71 2.26
N SER A 9 -22.74 -4.70 1.57
CA SER A 9 -23.56 -3.57 1.15
C SER A 9 -24.43 -3.93 -0.06
N ASN A 10 -25.75 -3.94 0.10
CA ASN A 10 -26.72 -4.13 -1.00
C ASN A 10 -26.60 -3.06 -2.11
N GLU A 11 -25.91 -1.94 -1.85
CA GLU A 11 -25.68 -0.84 -2.79
C GLU A 11 -24.29 -0.86 -3.48
N ARG A 12 -23.55 -1.97 -3.43
CA ARG A 12 -22.16 -2.06 -3.92
C ARG A 12 -21.95 -1.46 -5.31
N ASN A 13 -22.75 -1.91 -6.30
CA ASN A 13 -22.63 -1.45 -7.68
C ASN A 13 -22.94 0.04 -7.83
N LYS A 14 -23.89 0.56 -7.06
CA LYS A 14 -24.24 1.98 -7.05
C LYS A 14 -23.10 2.83 -6.48
N ILE A 15 -22.50 2.41 -5.37
CA ILE A 15 -21.37 3.11 -4.75
C ILE A 15 -20.16 3.14 -5.71
N ILE A 16 -19.84 2.02 -6.36
CA ILE A 16 -18.73 1.94 -7.33
C ILE A 16 -19.01 2.84 -8.55
N LYS A 17 -20.25 2.85 -9.04
CA LYS A 17 -20.67 3.70 -10.16
C LYS A 17 -20.56 5.18 -9.78
N GLU A 18 -21.13 5.57 -8.64
CA GLU A 18 -21.07 6.95 -8.15
C GLU A 18 -19.63 7.42 -7.89
N TYR A 19 -18.74 6.54 -7.45
CA TYR A 19 -17.31 6.86 -7.32
C TYR A 19 -16.63 7.02 -8.68
N SER A 20 -16.87 6.11 -9.63
CA SER A 20 -16.31 6.21 -10.99
C SER A 20 -16.79 7.46 -11.72
N GLU A 21 -18.03 7.90 -11.47
CA GLU A 21 -18.59 9.15 -11.99
C GLU A 21 -18.10 10.41 -11.23
N GLY A 22 -17.35 10.26 -10.15
CA GLY A 22 -16.82 11.36 -9.35
C GLY A 22 -17.82 11.99 -8.37
N LYS A 23 -19.01 11.39 -8.18
CA LYS A 23 -20.01 11.83 -7.18
C LYS A 23 -19.56 11.51 -5.76
N ILE A 24 -18.87 10.39 -5.58
CA ILE A 24 -18.16 10.03 -4.34
C ILE A 24 -16.69 10.34 -4.55
N HIS A 25 -16.07 11.03 -3.60
CA HIS A 25 -14.66 11.43 -3.70
C HIS A 25 -13.72 10.46 -2.98
N VAL A 26 -14.22 9.80 -1.93
CA VAL A 26 -13.42 8.89 -1.10
C VAL A 26 -14.21 7.62 -0.83
N LEU A 27 -13.58 6.48 -1.09
CA LEU A 27 -14.05 5.16 -0.71
C LEU A 27 -13.16 4.60 0.38
N THR A 28 -13.77 4.18 1.49
CA THR A 28 -13.07 3.42 2.53
C THR A 28 -13.49 1.96 2.46
N SER A 29 -12.54 1.03 2.55
CA SER A 29 -12.84 -0.40 2.49
C SER A 29 -11.87 -1.24 3.29
N MET A 30 -12.38 -2.30 3.92
CA MET A 30 -11.60 -3.39 4.48
C MET A 30 -11.82 -4.63 3.61
N LYS A 31 -10.79 -5.16 2.94
CA LYS A 31 -10.80 -6.40 2.14
C LYS A 31 -11.71 -6.43 0.90
N CYS A 32 -12.64 -5.50 0.73
CA CYS A 32 -13.65 -5.59 -0.33
C CYS A 32 -13.17 -5.07 -1.69
N LEU A 33 -12.09 -4.30 -1.69
CA LEU A 33 -11.39 -3.86 -2.89
C LEU A 33 -10.36 -4.88 -3.40
N ASP A 34 -10.31 -6.10 -2.82
CA ASP A 34 -9.34 -7.14 -3.17
C ASP A 34 -9.89 -8.21 -4.14
N GLU A 35 -11.22 -8.36 -4.29
CA GLU A 35 -11.84 -9.32 -5.22
C GLU A 35 -13.03 -8.70 -5.99
N GLY A 36 -12.97 -8.77 -7.32
CA GLY A 36 -14.11 -8.46 -8.21
C GLY A 36 -14.54 -7.00 -8.31
N ILE A 37 -13.66 -6.02 -8.02
CA ILE A 37 -13.95 -4.59 -8.23
C ILE A 37 -12.86 -3.95 -9.04
N ASP A 38 -13.26 -3.27 -10.10
CA ASP A 38 -12.44 -2.32 -10.80
C ASP A 38 -12.79 -0.90 -10.38
N VAL A 39 -11.76 -0.09 -10.10
CA VAL A 39 -11.93 1.32 -9.76
C VAL A 39 -10.92 2.15 -10.57
N PRO A 40 -11.07 2.24 -11.90
CA PRO A 40 -10.05 2.85 -12.77
C PRO A 40 -9.79 4.32 -12.45
N ARG A 41 -10.78 5.04 -11.93
CA ARG A 41 -10.68 6.46 -11.58
C ARG A 41 -9.78 6.74 -10.37
N SER A 42 -9.41 5.75 -9.55
CA SER A 42 -8.63 6.00 -8.34
C SER A 42 -7.25 6.59 -8.67
N GLU A 43 -7.08 7.89 -8.38
CA GLU A 43 -5.80 8.62 -8.51
C GLU A 43 -4.97 8.55 -7.23
N TYR A 44 -5.63 8.54 -6.07
CA TYR A 44 -5.00 8.49 -4.76
C TYR A 44 -5.40 7.22 -4.02
N ALA A 45 -4.42 6.54 -3.44
CA ALA A 45 -4.64 5.39 -2.56
C ALA A 45 -3.87 5.57 -1.25
N ILE A 46 -4.51 5.23 -0.14
CA ILE A 46 -3.89 5.22 1.18
C ILE A 46 -3.99 3.79 1.72
N PHE A 47 -2.86 3.14 1.92
CA PHE A 47 -2.77 1.79 2.47
C PHE A 47 -2.39 1.86 3.93
N CYS A 48 -3.36 1.61 4.81
CA CYS A 48 -3.19 1.62 6.26
C CYS A 48 -2.93 0.23 6.86
N ALA A 49 -2.95 -0.83 6.05
CA ALA A 49 -2.89 -2.20 6.53
C ALA A 49 -1.68 -2.93 5.95
N SER A 50 -0.82 -3.41 6.84
CA SER A 50 0.27 -4.33 6.51
C SER A 50 -0.28 -5.75 6.34
N THR A 51 -0.64 -6.11 5.11
CA THR A 51 -0.77 -7.53 4.76
C THR A 51 0.60 -8.06 4.39
N GLY A 52 1.06 -9.09 5.12
CA GLY A 52 2.31 -9.77 4.80
C GLY A 52 2.21 -10.71 3.59
N ASN A 53 1.07 -10.75 2.88
CA ASN A 53 0.90 -11.57 1.69
C ASN A 53 1.25 -10.77 0.42
N PRO A 54 2.37 -11.08 -0.27
CA PRO A 54 2.81 -10.34 -1.45
C PRO A 54 1.78 -10.25 -2.56
N ARG A 55 1.04 -11.33 -2.79
CA ARG A 55 0.01 -11.39 -3.82
C ARG A 55 -1.08 -10.35 -3.59
N GLN A 56 -1.49 -10.12 -2.35
CA GLN A 56 -2.58 -9.19 -2.04
C GLN A 56 -2.18 -7.75 -2.33
N PHE A 57 -1.02 -7.28 -1.85
CA PHE A 57 -0.63 -5.89 -2.06
C PHE A 57 -0.28 -5.60 -3.54
N ILE A 58 0.30 -6.57 -4.27
CA ILE A 58 0.57 -6.44 -5.71
C ILE A 58 -0.74 -6.28 -6.49
N GLN A 59 -1.73 -7.12 -6.20
CA GLN A 59 -3.03 -7.04 -6.87
C GLN A 59 -3.78 -5.75 -6.52
N ARG A 60 -3.71 -5.33 -5.25
CA ARG A 60 -4.33 -4.09 -4.76
C ARG A 60 -3.73 -2.87 -5.47
N ARG A 61 -2.40 -2.78 -5.58
CA ARG A 61 -1.70 -1.79 -6.41
C ARG A 61 -2.16 -1.84 -7.87
N GLY A 62 -2.25 -3.04 -8.45
CA GLY A 62 -2.68 -3.23 -9.84
C GLY A 62 -4.05 -2.62 -10.15
N ARG A 63 -4.98 -2.62 -9.19
CA ARG A 63 -6.29 -1.96 -9.34
C ARG A 63 -6.19 -0.45 -9.38
N ILE A 64 -5.29 0.13 -8.60
CA ILE A 64 -5.05 1.57 -8.57
C ILE A 64 -4.35 2.03 -9.86
N LEU A 65 -3.46 1.22 -10.44
CA LEU A 65 -2.70 1.57 -11.65
C LEU A 65 -3.48 1.42 -12.97
N ARG A 66 -4.75 0.97 -12.95
CA ARG A 66 -5.55 0.82 -14.18
C ARG A 66 -5.76 2.16 -14.87
N LYS A 67 -5.64 2.20 -16.19
CA LYS A 67 -5.74 3.44 -16.98
C LYS A 67 -7.15 4.03 -16.91
N HIS A 68 -7.25 5.35 -16.90
CA HIS A 68 -8.49 6.11 -17.02
C HIS A 68 -8.20 7.41 -17.76
N GLN A 69 -9.16 7.91 -18.55
CA GLN A 69 -8.94 9.10 -19.40
C GLN A 69 -8.51 10.34 -18.60
N ASP A 70 -9.03 10.47 -17.38
CA ASP A 70 -8.77 11.61 -16.49
C ASP A 70 -7.62 11.36 -15.52
N LYS A 71 -6.89 10.23 -15.64
CA LYS A 71 -5.81 9.85 -14.71
C LYS A 71 -4.49 9.67 -15.44
N ASN A 72 -3.57 10.61 -15.19
CA ASN A 72 -2.21 10.56 -15.73
C ASN A 72 -1.23 9.83 -14.81
N TYR A 73 -1.41 9.98 -13.49
CA TYR A 73 -0.56 9.36 -12.47
C TYR A 73 -1.42 8.80 -11.35
N ALA A 74 -0.86 7.84 -10.61
CA ALA A 74 -1.46 7.32 -9.39
C ALA A 74 -0.50 7.56 -8.22
N VAL A 75 -0.99 8.18 -7.15
CA VAL A 75 -0.24 8.44 -5.93
C VAL A 75 -0.67 7.42 -4.89
N ILE A 76 0.30 6.64 -4.39
CA ILE A 76 0.08 5.64 -3.35
C ILE A 76 0.82 6.08 -2.10
N HIS A 77 0.07 6.27 -1.02
CA HIS A 77 0.58 6.47 0.32
C HIS A 77 0.56 5.12 1.04
N ASP A 78 1.74 4.53 1.25
CA ASP A 78 1.90 3.28 2.02
C ASP A 78 2.33 3.62 3.45
N LEU A 79 1.51 3.27 4.44
CA LEU A 79 1.85 3.46 5.84
C LEU A 79 2.72 2.30 6.30
N VAL A 80 3.97 2.62 6.63
CA VAL A 80 4.97 1.67 7.12
C VAL A 80 5.15 1.87 8.62
N VAL A 81 5.04 0.77 9.38
CA VAL A 81 5.20 0.79 10.83
C VAL A 81 6.59 0.28 11.19
N ILE A 82 7.41 1.16 11.76
CA ILE A 82 8.73 0.82 12.28
C ILE A 82 8.64 0.78 13.81
N PRO A 83 8.94 -0.36 14.45
CA PRO A 83 8.99 -0.44 15.89
C PRO A 83 10.06 0.50 16.43
N LYS A 84 9.84 1.06 17.62
CA LYS A 84 10.89 1.81 18.30
C LYS A 84 11.94 0.80 18.76
N ASN A 85 13.18 0.96 18.32
CA ASN A 85 14.28 0.17 18.82
C ASN A 85 14.45 0.40 20.33
N THR A 86 14.25 -0.67 21.09
CA THR A 86 14.36 -0.66 22.54
C THR A 86 15.78 -1.00 23.02
N ASN A 87 16.69 -1.32 22.10
CA ASN A 87 18.01 -1.90 22.32
C ASN A 87 17.97 -3.17 23.19
N ASP A 88 16.79 -3.80 23.30
CA ASP A 88 16.62 -5.07 23.98
C ASP A 88 16.98 -6.20 23.00
N MET A 89 18.12 -6.84 23.28
CA MET A 89 18.61 -7.96 22.48
C MET A 89 17.61 -9.13 22.42
N THR A 90 16.68 -9.23 23.37
CA THR A 90 15.66 -10.27 23.37
C THR A 90 14.56 -10.02 22.35
N THR A 91 14.26 -8.75 22.01
CA THR A 91 13.22 -8.37 21.04
C THR A 91 13.79 -8.04 19.66
N PHE A 92 15.09 -7.74 19.55
CA PHE A 92 15.72 -7.29 18.31
C PHE A 92 15.42 -8.17 17.09
N GLN A 93 15.47 -9.50 17.22
CA GLN A 93 15.17 -10.40 16.10
C GLN A 93 13.69 -10.32 15.65
N MET A 94 12.78 -10.13 16.59
CA MET A 94 11.36 -9.94 16.30
C MET A 94 11.13 -8.61 15.60
N GLU A 95 11.70 -7.53 16.14
CA GLU A 95 11.63 -6.18 15.55
C GLU A 95 12.19 -6.18 14.12
N ARG A 96 13.38 -6.76 13.93
CA ARG A 96 14.03 -6.91 12.62
C ARG A 96 13.14 -7.66 11.63
N SER A 97 12.50 -8.75 12.06
CA SER A 97 11.58 -9.51 11.20
C SER A 97 10.32 -8.73 10.82
N LEU A 98 9.80 -7.89 11.71
CA LEU A 98 8.68 -6.99 11.41
C LEU A 98 9.09 -5.94 10.38
N VAL A 99 10.23 -5.27 10.59
CA VAL A 99 10.78 -4.28 9.64
C VAL A 99 11.05 -4.91 8.28
N GLN A 100 11.65 -6.10 8.25
CA GLN A 100 11.94 -6.83 7.01
C GLN A 100 10.67 -7.04 6.16
N LYS A 101 9.57 -7.48 6.77
CA LYS A 101 8.29 -7.70 6.07
C LYS A 101 7.70 -6.41 5.50
N GLU A 102 7.85 -5.30 6.22
CA GLU A 102 7.42 -4.00 5.71
C GLU A 102 8.30 -3.55 4.54
N LEU A 103 9.62 -3.74 4.62
CA LEU A 103 10.57 -3.35 3.57
C LEU A 103 10.39 -4.17 2.28
N GLU A 104 10.08 -5.46 2.36
CA GLU A 104 9.73 -6.28 1.19
C GLU A 104 8.57 -5.65 0.39
N ARG A 105 7.55 -5.14 1.10
CA ARG A 105 6.45 -4.41 0.48
C ARG A 105 6.93 -3.08 -0.11
N VAL A 106 7.69 -2.28 0.65
CA VAL A 106 8.22 -0.99 0.19
C VAL A 106 9.05 -1.13 -1.09
N VAL A 107 9.95 -2.12 -1.16
CA VAL A 107 10.76 -2.40 -2.36
C VAL A 107 9.85 -2.74 -3.54
N ASN A 108 8.83 -3.57 -3.33
CA ASN A 108 7.90 -3.91 -4.40
C ASN A 108 7.16 -2.69 -4.98
N PHE A 109 6.75 -1.74 -4.13
CA PHE A 109 6.08 -0.52 -4.57
C PHE A 109 7.04 0.46 -5.23
N SER A 110 8.19 0.72 -4.61
CA SER A 110 9.18 1.69 -5.08
C SER A 110 9.84 1.27 -6.40
N ASN A 111 10.02 -0.02 -6.65
CA ASN A 111 10.63 -0.52 -7.90
C ASN A 111 9.91 -0.10 -9.18
N LEU A 112 8.62 0.22 -9.09
CA LEU A 112 7.81 0.65 -10.23
C LEU A 112 7.36 2.11 -10.12
N ALA A 113 7.90 2.86 -9.16
CA ALA A 113 7.49 4.23 -8.88
C ALA A 113 8.53 5.24 -9.40
N ASP A 114 8.04 6.38 -9.88
CA ASP A 114 8.89 7.46 -10.39
C ASP A 114 9.83 8.04 -9.33
N ASN A 115 9.46 7.89 -8.04
CA ASN A 115 10.23 8.35 -6.89
C ASN A 115 11.04 7.24 -6.20
N LYS A 116 11.41 6.16 -6.92
CA LYS A 116 12.21 5.04 -6.39
C LYS A 116 13.39 5.50 -5.53
N THR A 117 14.21 6.42 -6.04
CA THR A 117 15.44 6.88 -5.36
C THR A 117 15.16 7.51 -4.00
N TYR A 118 14.10 8.32 -3.90
CA TYR A 118 13.72 8.96 -2.65
C TYR A 118 13.34 7.94 -1.56
N THR A 119 12.80 6.78 -1.94
CA THR A 119 12.51 5.71 -0.99
C THR A 119 13.77 5.23 -0.26
N TYR A 120 14.90 5.08 -0.96
CA TYR A 120 16.17 4.64 -0.32
C TYR A 120 16.67 5.66 0.70
N GLU A 121 16.54 6.95 0.40
CA GLU A 121 16.97 8.04 1.29
C GLU A 121 16.16 8.03 2.59
N VAL A 122 14.84 7.83 2.49
CA VAL A 122 13.93 7.78 3.64
C VAL A 122 14.23 6.60 4.57
N PHE A 123 14.58 5.44 4.03
CA PHE A 123 14.79 4.23 4.83
C PHE A 123 16.24 3.99 5.26
N LYS A 124 17.19 4.84 4.88
CA LYS A 124 18.62 4.63 5.14
C LYS A 124 18.93 4.37 6.61
N GLU A 125 18.46 5.23 7.52
CA GLU A 125 18.72 5.10 8.95
C GLU A 125 18.16 3.80 9.53
N ILE A 126 16.97 3.38 9.07
CA ILE A 126 16.29 2.16 9.52
C ILE A 126 17.04 0.91 9.01
N LEU A 127 17.54 0.95 7.79
CA LEU A 127 18.33 -0.14 7.21
C LEU A 127 19.64 -0.36 7.98
N ASP A 128 20.34 0.73 8.28
CA ASP A 128 21.57 0.72 9.07
C ASP A 128 21.28 0.20 10.50
N GLU A 129 20.21 0.66 11.13
CA GLU A 129 19.79 0.28 12.47
C GLU A 129 19.50 -1.23 12.62
N TYR A 130 18.82 -1.82 11.64
CA TYR A 130 18.43 -3.23 11.68
C TYR A 130 19.38 -4.17 10.90
N ASN A 131 20.48 -3.63 10.37
CA ASN A 131 21.43 -4.33 9.50
C ASN A 131 20.71 -5.10 8.38
N LEU A 132 19.98 -4.34 7.56
CA LEU A 132 19.20 -4.80 6.42
C LEU A 132 19.68 -4.09 5.15
N ASN A 133 19.59 -4.76 4.01
CA ASN A 133 19.87 -4.14 2.72
C ASN A 133 18.63 -4.25 1.81
N LEU A 134 18.24 -3.16 1.15
CA LEU A 134 17.08 -3.18 0.24
C LEU A 134 17.28 -4.12 -0.95
N ASN A 135 18.53 -4.33 -1.37
CA ASN A 135 18.87 -5.25 -2.46
C ASN A 135 18.60 -6.71 -2.07
N ASP A 136 18.53 -7.03 -0.78
CA ASP A 136 18.18 -8.38 -0.32
C ASP A 136 16.73 -8.76 -0.67
N PHE A 137 15.91 -7.76 -1.03
CA PHE A 137 14.49 -7.93 -1.37
C PHE A 137 14.21 -7.82 -2.88
N GLU A 138 15.22 -7.45 -3.68
CA GLU A 138 15.11 -7.44 -5.14
C GLU A 138 15.29 -8.89 -5.66
N ASN A 139 14.17 -9.56 -5.98
CA ASN A 139 14.18 -10.83 -6.73
C ASN A 139 14.11 -10.57 -8.23
#